data_AF-A0A970L0A9-F1
#
_entry.id   AF-A0A970L0A9-F1
#
_cell.length_a   1.000
_cell.length_b   1.000
_cell.length_c   1.000
_cell.angle_alpha   90.00
_cell.angle_beta   90.00
_cell.angle_gamma   90.00
#
_symmetry.space_group_name_H-M   'P 1'
#
loop_
_entity.id
_entity.type
_entity.pdbx_description
1 polymer ?
#
loop_
_entity_poly.entity_id
_entity_poly.type
_entity_poly.pdbx_seq_one_letter_code
_entity_poly.pdbx_strand_id
1 'polypeptide(L)' 'MRIDKNAINKLLKQSDDQLWRTLQMIASLNGIDMSKVSRPTNMSKLRSILSNLTDNDIGRAVEILESYRKSGK' A
#
# COMPACT_ATOMS: atom_id res chain seq x y z
N MET A 1 -4.52 11.29 -2.59
CA MET A 1 -3.22 11.30 -1.89
C MET A 1 -2.19 10.69 -2.83
N ARG A 2 -1.11 11.40 -3.18
CA ARG A 2 -0.09 10.85 -4.09
C ARG A 2 0.89 10.05 -3.22
N ILE A 3 1.00 8.74 -3.43
CA ILE A 3 2.00 7.92 -2.73
C ILE A 3 3.35 8.26 -3.38
N ASP A 4 4.23 8.89 -2.62
CA ASP A 4 5.61 9.18 -2.99
C ASP A 4 6.56 8.58 -1.94
N LYS A 5 7.88 8.63 -2.18
CA LYS A 5 8.88 8.12 -1.23
C LYS A 5 8.75 8.71 0.18
N ASN A 6 8.32 9.96 0.30
CA ASN A 6 8.13 10.59 1.61
C ASN A 6 6.94 9.99 2.35
N ALA A 7 5.85 9.69 1.65
CA ALA A 7 4.72 8.95 2.19
C ALA A 7 5.14 7.55 2.65
N ILE A 8 5.92 6.82 1.84
CA ILE A 8 6.42 5.49 2.22
C ILE A 8 7.35 5.56 3.45
N ASN A 9 8.25 6.53 3.50
CA ASN A 9 9.13 6.73 4.67
C ASN A 9 8.35 7.04 5.95
N LYS A 10 7.19 7.71 5.85
CA LYS A 10 6.29 7.93 7.00
C LYS A 10 5.61 6.63 7.43
N LEU A 11 5.16 5.81 6.49
CA LEU A 11 4.58 4.49 6.77
C LEU A 11 5.60 3.56 7.46
N LEU A 12 6.86 3.58 7.03
CA LEU A 12 7.91 2.73 7.59
C LEU A 12 8.27 3.05 9.04
N LYS A 13 7.94 4.25 9.53
CA LYS A 13 8.18 4.67 10.92
C LYS A 13 7.05 4.27 11.89
N GLN A 14 5.91 3.84 11.38
CA GLN A 14 4.77 3.43 12.21
C GLN A 14 5.04 2.09 12.88
N SER A 15 4.36 1.78 13.98
CA SER A 15 4.33 0.41 14.53
C SER A 15 3.63 -0.55 13.57
N ASP A 16 3.77 -1.86 13.75
CA ASP A 16 3.17 -2.84 12.84
C ASP A 16 1.64 -2.76 12.79
N ASP A 17 1.00 -2.52 13.95
CA ASP A 17 -0.45 -2.35 14.02
C ASP A 17 -0.91 -1.08 13.31
N GLN A 18 -0.16 0.01 13.48
CA GLN A 18 -0.43 1.28 12.82
C GLN A 18 -0.23 1.19 11.31
N LEU A 19 0.83 0.53 10.87
CA LEU A 19 1.10 0.28 9.45
C LEU A 19 -0.04 -0.53 8.83
N TRP A 20 -0.44 -1.63 9.49
CA TRP A 20 -1.52 -2.47 8.99
C TRP A 20 -2.85 -1.70 8.88
N ARG A 21 -3.24 -0.95 9.91
CA ARG A 21 -4.44 -0.10 9.87
C ARG A 21 -4.37 0.96 8.78
N THR A 22 -3.20 1.56 8.56
CA THR A 22 -3.02 2.56 7.52
C THR A 22 -3.17 1.95 6.13
N LEU A 23 -2.65 0.74 5.91
CA LEU A 23 -2.84 0.01 4.65
C LEU A 23 -4.31 -0.35 4.41
N GLN A 24 -5.04 -0.81 5.44
CA GLN A 24 -6.48 -1.06 5.34
C GLN A 24 -7.26 0.20 4.99
N MET A 25 -6.90 1.34 5.61
CA MET A 25 -7.51 2.64 5.32
C MET A 25 -7.25 3.08 3.87
N ILE A 26 -6.00 2.99 3.40
CA ILE A 26 -5.63 3.33 2.02
C ILE A 26 -6.39 2.46 1.04
N ALA A 27 -6.46 1.14 1.27
CA ALA A 27 -7.20 0.23 0.42
C ALA A 27 -8.70 0.60 0.34
N SER A 28 -9.35 0.83 1.48
CA SER A 28 -10.76 1.23 1.55
C SER A 28 -11.02 2.55 0.80
N LEU A 29 -10.15 3.55 0.94
CA LEU A 29 -10.25 4.83 0.21
C LEU A 29 -10.14 4.66 -1.31
N ASN A 30 -9.52 3.59 -1.79
CA ASN A 30 -9.41 3.26 -3.21
C ASN A 30 -10.43 2.21 -3.67
N GLY A 31 -11.44 1.90 -2.84
CA GLY A 31 -12.49 0.93 -3.16
C GLY A 31 -12.02 -0.53 -3.15
N ILE A 32 -10.85 -0.82 -2.56
CA ILE A 32 -10.33 -2.17 -2.42
C ILE A 32 -10.87 -2.77 -1.12
N ASP A 33 -11.66 -3.84 -1.23
CA ASP A 33 -12.16 -4.58 -0.07
C ASP A 33 -11.06 -5.46 0.56
N MET A 34 -10.65 -5.10 1.78
CA MET A 34 -9.66 -5.83 2.58
C MET A 34 -10.30 -6.72 3.65
N SER A 35 -11.63 -6.86 3.69
CA SER A 35 -12.34 -7.64 4.73
C SER A 35 -11.91 -9.10 4.80
N LYS A 36 -11.49 -9.66 3.66
CA LYS A 36 -10.98 -11.04 3.52
C LYS A 36 -9.46 -11.16 3.64
N VAL A 37 -8.74 -10.04 3.74
CA VAL A 37 -7.28 -10.02 3.81
C VAL A 37 -6.88 -9.98 5.28
N SER A 38 -6.31 -11.09 5.76
CA SER A 38 -5.76 -11.15 7.11
C SER A 38 -4.45 -10.37 7.21
N ARG A 39 -4.17 -9.90 8.43
CA ARG A 39 -2.88 -9.24 8.72
C ARG A 39 -1.74 -10.22 8.40
N PRO A 40 -0.69 -9.78 7.67
CA PRO A 40 0.48 -10.60 7.43
C PRO A 40 1.13 -11.06 8.74
N THR A 41 1.46 -12.35 8.83
CA THR A 41 2.20 -12.92 9.97
C THR A 41 3.60 -12.34 10.10
N ASN A 42 4.21 -11.93 8.99
CA ASN A 42 5.54 -11.33 8.95
C ASN A 42 5.49 -9.90 8.41
N MET A 43 5.23 -8.95 9.30
CA MET A 43 5.22 -7.52 9.00
C MET A 43 6.62 -6.98 8.67
N SER A 44 7.69 -7.61 9.17
CA SER A 44 9.07 -7.24 8.82
C SER A 44 9.34 -7.45 7.33
N LYS A 45 8.87 -8.56 6.75
CA LYS A 45 8.97 -8.82 5.31
C LYS A 45 8.20 -7.77 4.50
N LEU A 46 7.01 -7.38 4.95
CA LEU A 46 6.23 -6.30 4.34
C LEU A 46 7.00 -4.97 4.35
N ARG A 47 7.61 -4.61 5.48
CA ARG A 47 8.45 -3.40 5.61
C ARG A 47 9.66 -3.43 4.68
N SER A 48 10.33 -4.58 4.59
CA SER A 48 11.49 -4.76 3.71
C SER A 48 11.12 -4.57 2.24
N ILE A 49 9.93 -5.04 1.82
CA ILE A 49 9.42 -4.77 0.46
C ILE A 49 9.19 -3.28 0.29
N LEU A 50 8.47 -2.64 1.22
CA LEU A 50 8.14 -1.22 1.16
C LEU A 50 9.40 -0.32 1.17
N SER A 51 10.45 -0.69 1.90
CA SER A 51 11.70 0.08 1.95
C SER A 51 12.52 0.01 0.67
N ASN A 52 12.34 -1.05 -0.11
CA ASN A 52 13.08 -1.28 -1.36
C ASN A 52 12.30 -0.84 -2.61
N LEU A 53 11.09 -0.27 -2.44
CA LEU A 53 10.31 0.24 -3.56
C LEU A 53 11.04 1.42 -4.23
N THR A 54 11.28 1.28 -5.52
CA THR A 54 11.80 2.35 -6.36
C THR A 54 10.66 3.26 -6.83
N ASP A 55 11.01 4.46 -7.31
CA ASP A 55 10.01 5.36 -7.89
C ASP A 55 9.31 4.75 -9.12
N ASN A 56 10.00 3.83 -9.82
CA ASN A 56 9.44 3.09 -10.94
C ASN A 56 8.39 2.05 -10.49
N ASP A 57 8.64 1.36 -9.36
CA ASP A 57 7.70 0.39 -8.79
C ASP A 57 6.41 1.08 -8.34
N ILE A 58 6.54 2.26 -7.72
CA ILE A 58 5.41 3.09 -7.32
C ILE A 58 4.61 3.54 -8.55
N GLY A 59 5.29 4.00 -9.61
CA GLY A 59 4.65 4.37 -10.88
C GLY A 59 3.84 3.22 -11.48
N ARG A 60 4.45 2.03 -11.55
CA ARG A 60 3.79 0.83 -12.08
C ARG A 60 2.59 0.39 -11.24
N ALA A 61 2.67 0.50 -9.91
CA ALA A 61 1.54 0.20 -9.03
C ALA A 61 0.36 1.16 -9.28
N VAL A 62 0.63 2.45 -9.50
CA VAL A 62 -0.39 3.44 -9.86
C VAL A 62 -1.03 3.13 -11.21
N GLU A 63 -0.24 2.76 -12.22
CA GLU A 63 -0.76 2.37 -13.54
C GLU A 63 -1.68 1.15 -13.48
N ILE A 64 -1.31 0.14 -12.68
CA ILE A 64 -2.14 -1.05 -12.46
C ILE A 64 -3.47 -0.65 -11.81
N LEU A 65 -3.44 0.16 -10.75
CA LEU A 65 -4.64 0.64 -10.06
C LEU A 65 -5.57 1.44 -10.99
N GLU A 66 -5.00 2.36 -11.78
CA GLU A 66 -5.76 3.12 -12.77
C GLU A 66 -6.35 2.23 -13.87
N SER A 67 -5.64 1.18 -14.27
CA SER A 67 -6.15 0.20 -15.24
C SER A 67 -7.35 -0.57 -14.68
N TYR A 68 -7.29 -1.02 -13.43
CA TYR A 68 -8.45 -1.64 -12.76
C TYR A 68 -9.63 -0.69 -12.65
N ARG A 69 -9.38 0.58 -12.32
CA ARG A 69 -10.43 1.60 -12.22
C ARG A 69 -11.09 1.91 -13.57
N LYS A 70 -10.36 1.83 -14.68
CA LYS A 70 -10.88 2.04 -16.04
C LYS A 70 -11.63 0.82 -16.59
N SER A 71 -11.14 -0.38 -16.31
CA SER A 71 -11.74 -1.64 -16.76
C SER A 71 -12.94 -2.11 -15.92
N GLY A 72 -13.19 -1.48 -14.78
CA GLY A 72 -14.37 -1.73 -13.94
C GLY A 72 -15.64 -0.99 -14.36
N LYS A 73 -15.77 -0.60 -15.63
CA LYS A 73 -16.99 -0.04 -16.23
C LYS A 73 -17.63 -1.02 -17.19
#